data_AF-A0A6A7A2B0-F1
#
_entry.id   AF-A0A6A7A2B0-F1
#
_cell.length_a   1.000
_cell.length_b   1.000
_cell.length_c   1.000
_cell.angle_alpha   90.00
_cell.angle_beta   90.00
_cell.angle_gamma   90.00
#
_symmetry.space_group_name_H-M   'P 1'
#
loop_
_entity.id
_entity.type
_entity.pdbx_description
1 polymer ?
#
loop_
_entity_poly.entity_id
_entity_poly.type
_entity_poly.pdbx_seq_one_letter_code
_entity_poly.pdbx_strand_id
1 'polypeptide(L)'
;MCRIDMETTNGANCWAKVSCDDGVKEYNVGRAGWNVCYLGGRQFFNDPRIGDFSITFTTKDKEGEGLTGPVLQLADISNWVELPVTALASERDKFHYCKAHNGVGCEKDSYVCSWDYSTNAGPFEGRTRKWHCGVPKRGQNFKGLDSNVPTPKGYAPGQCGIHVTQYQKPDPSKDQYSLEARIMDANQNEIGNSGGKKVGPVLVLTTPLPNTFTITARAVDADSLRLGYDGVEWDAVAPACSVGAYDNGKREIDCGFACK
;
A
#
# COMPACT_ATOMS: atom_id res chain seq x y z
N MET A 1 -0.35 3.07 -2.83
CA MET A 1 -1.42 2.21 -3.41
C MET A 1 -1.63 0.99 -2.54
N CYS A 2 -2.87 0.57 -2.36
CA CYS A 2 -3.25 -0.65 -1.63
C CYS A 2 -3.79 -1.70 -2.61
N ARG A 3 -3.85 -2.96 -2.18
CA ARG A 3 -4.42 -4.09 -2.92
C ARG A 3 -5.56 -4.67 -2.10
N ILE A 4 -6.74 -4.75 -2.69
CA ILE A 4 -7.90 -5.47 -2.14
C ILE A 4 -7.93 -6.85 -2.79
N ASP A 5 -7.73 -7.89 -2.00
CA ASP A 5 -7.94 -9.29 -2.39
C ASP A 5 -9.37 -9.71 -2.05
N MET A 6 -9.99 -10.45 -2.96
CA MET A 6 -11.36 -10.97 -2.83
C MET A 6 -11.35 -12.45 -3.17
N GLU A 7 -11.99 -13.26 -2.34
CA GLU A 7 -12.07 -14.70 -2.54
C GLU A 7 -13.47 -15.23 -2.24
N THR A 8 -13.90 -16.21 -3.03
CA THR A 8 -15.07 -17.03 -2.73
C THR A 8 -14.71 -18.51 -2.80
N THR A 9 -15.27 -19.32 -1.89
CA THR A 9 -15.11 -20.78 -1.89
C THR A 9 -16.47 -21.46 -1.73
N ASN A 10 -16.78 -22.43 -2.59
CA ASN A 10 -18.06 -23.17 -2.60
C ASN A 10 -19.30 -22.26 -2.65
N GLY A 11 -19.17 -21.03 -3.19
CA GLY A 11 -20.30 -20.12 -3.37
C GLY A 11 -20.93 -19.58 -2.07
N ALA A 12 -20.37 -19.90 -0.91
CA ALA A 12 -20.91 -19.52 0.40
C ALA A 12 -19.85 -19.03 1.41
N ASN A 13 -18.56 -19.09 1.05
CA ASN A 13 -17.48 -18.61 1.91
C ASN A 13 -16.75 -17.46 1.23
N CYS A 14 -17.11 -16.23 1.60
CA CYS A 14 -16.52 -15.01 1.06
C CYS A 14 -15.44 -14.48 2.02
N TRP A 15 -14.37 -13.96 1.45
CA TRP A 15 -13.24 -13.42 2.18
C TRP A 15 -12.64 -12.20 1.46
N ALA A 16 -12.11 -11.26 2.22
CA ALA A 16 -11.45 -10.08 1.71
C ALA A 16 -10.25 -9.68 2.56
N LYS A 17 -9.25 -9.08 1.92
CA LYS A 17 -8.05 -8.58 2.59
C LYS A 17 -7.58 -7.30 1.92
N VAL A 18 -7.13 -6.35 2.72
CA VAL A 18 -6.51 -5.11 2.23
C VAL A 18 -5.04 -5.12 2.63
N SER A 19 -4.17 -5.12 1.63
CA SER A 19 -2.71 -5.07 1.79
C SER A 19 -2.19 -3.73 1.28
N CYS A 20 -1.49 -2.98 2.12
CA CYS A 20 -0.82 -1.73 1.76
C CYS A 20 0.67 -1.85 2.16
N ASP A 21 1.46 -0.82 1.85
CA ASP A 21 2.85 -0.64 2.32
C ASP A 21 2.97 -0.64 3.86
N ASP A 22 1.97 -0.14 4.56
CA ASP A 22 1.92 -0.06 6.03
C ASP A 22 1.37 -1.33 6.71
N GLY A 23 1.03 -2.37 5.94
CA GLY A 23 0.65 -3.68 6.48
C GLY A 23 -0.63 -4.27 5.89
N VAL A 24 -1.12 -5.31 6.55
CA VAL A 24 -2.23 -6.15 6.08
C VAL A 24 -3.39 -6.12 7.06
N LYS A 25 -4.61 -5.96 6.54
CA LYS A 25 -5.85 -6.09 7.31
C LYS A 25 -6.75 -7.11 6.63
N GLU A 26 -7.04 -8.20 7.33
CA GLU A 26 -7.97 -9.24 6.88
C GLU A 26 -9.37 -8.98 7.40
N TYR A 27 -10.35 -9.20 6.54
CA TYR A 27 -11.77 -9.10 6.87
C TYR A 27 -12.35 -10.51 6.78
N ASN A 28 -12.89 -10.99 7.91
CA ASN A 28 -13.30 -12.38 8.14
C ASN A 28 -12.13 -13.37 8.34
N VAL A 29 -11.33 -13.10 9.38
CA VAL A 29 -10.24 -13.98 9.84
C VAL A 29 -10.81 -15.37 10.13
N GLY A 30 -10.19 -16.42 9.58
CA GLY A 30 -10.65 -17.80 9.72
C GLY A 30 -11.73 -18.24 8.71
N ARG A 31 -12.09 -17.38 7.74
CA ARG A 31 -12.99 -17.74 6.62
C ARG A 31 -14.37 -18.23 7.06
N ALA A 32 -14.88 -17.74 8.19
CA ALA A 32 -16.16 -18.17 8.77
C ALA A 32 -17.42 -17.79 7.95
N GLY A 33 -17.25 -17.28 6.72
CA GLY A 33 -18.31 -16.76 5.86
C GLY A 33 -18.79 -15.36 6.26
N TRP A 34 -19.29 -14.58 5.30
CA TRP A 34 -20.06 -13.36 5.58
C TRP A 34 -21.54 -13.75 5.64
N ASN A 35 -22.32 -13.13 6.52
CA ASN A 35 -23.78 -13.34 6.56
C ASN A 35 -24.48 -12.96 5.24
N VAL A 36 -23.82 -12.14 4.41
CA VAL A 36 -24.27 -11.72 3.08
C VAL A 36 -23.48 -12.35 1.93
N CYS A 37 -22.81 -13.48 2.14
CA CYS A 37 -22.12 -14.23 1.09
C CYS A 37 -23.11 -15.02 0.22
N TYR A 38 -23.94 -14.32 -0.54
CA TYR A 38 -24.88 -14.88 -1.50
C TYR A 38 -25.02 -13.93 -2.70
N LEU A 39 -25.68 -14.38 -3.76
CA LEU A 39 -25.87 -13.60 -4.99
C LEU A 39 -26.64 -12.30 -4.70
N GLY A 40 -26.03 -11.15 -4.98
CA GLY A 40 -26.59 -9.82 -4.69
C GLY A 40 -26.43 -9.36 -3.24
N GLY A 41 -25.88 -10.20 -2.35
CA GLY A 41 -25.52 -9.80 -1.00
C GLY A 41 -24.34 -8.83 -1.01
N ARG A 42 -24.53 -7.67 -0.38
CA ARG A 42 -23.53 -6.59 -0.30
C ARG A 42 -22.94 -6.54 1.09
N GLN A 43 -21.65 -6.82 1.20
CA GLN A 43 -20.90 -6.64 2.45
C GLN A 43 -20.20 -5.29 2.45
N PHE A 44 -20.35 -4.54 3.55
CA PHE A 44 -19.64 -3.30 3.80
C PHE A 44 -18.43 -3.54 4.71
N PHE A 45 -17.37 -2.79 4.47
CA PHE A 45 -16.12 -2.83 5.21
C PHE A 45 -15.63 -1.41 5.44
N ASN A 46 -14.80 -1.26 6.47
CA ASN A 46 -14.10 -0.01 6.74
C ASN A 46 -12.61 -0.30 6.88
N ASP A 47 -11.80 0.36 6.03
CA ASP A 47 -10.36 0.40 6.17
C ASP A 47 -9.91 1.86 6.32
N PRO A 48 -9.17 2.23 7.38
CA PRO A 48 -8.75 3.61 7.58
C PRO A 48 -7.91 4.16 6.42
N ARG A 49 -7.24 3.30 5.64
CA ARG A 49 -6.29 3.69 4.59
C ARG A 49 -6.95 3.96 3.24
N ILE A 50 -8.09 3.31 2.95
CA ILE A 50 -8.81 3.41 1.66
C ILE A 50 -10.28 3.86 1.82
N GLY A 51 -10.76 4.02 3.05
CA GLY A 51 -12.11 4.45 3.37
C GLY A 51 -13.11 3.28 3.47
N ASP A 52 -14.39 3.63 3.39
CA ASP A 52 -15.46 2.64 3.33
C ASP A 52 -15.48 2.00 1.94
N PHE A 53 -15.67 0.68 1.92
CA PHE A 53 -15.81 -0.05 0.67
C PHE A 53 -16.83 -1.18 0.83
N SER A 54 -17.30 -1.70 -0.30
CA SER A 54 -18.21 -2.83 -0.31
C SER A 54 -17.91 -3.79 -1.44
N ILE A 55 -18.24 -5.05 -1.20
CA ILE A 55 -18.14 -6.12 -2.20
C ILE A 55 -19.52 -6.75 -2.35
N THR A 56 -19.96 -6.86 -3.60
CA THR A 56 -21.21 -7.53 -3.99
C THR A 56 -20.89 -8.56 -5.07
N PHE A 57 -21.29 -9.82 -4.89
CA PHE A 57 -21.18 -10.81 -5.96
C PHE A 57 -22.46 -10.81 -6.80
N THR A 58 -22.34 -10.49 -8.09
CA THR A 58 -23.50 -10.29 -8.97
C THR A 58 -23.77 -11.45 -9.91
N THR A 59 -22.86 -12.41 -10.01
CA THR A 59 -23.04 -13.60 -10.83
C THR A 59 -22.65 -14.88 -10.09
N LYS A 60 -22.96 -16.03 -10.69
CA LYS A 60 -22.55 -17.36 -10.24
C LYS A 60 -22.06 -18.16 -11.45
N ASP A 61 -21.18 -19.12 -11.22
CA ASP A 61 -20.79 -20.04 -12.29
C ASP A 61 -21.93 -20.96 -12.73
N LYS A 62 -21.73 -21.66 -13.85
CA LYS A 62 -22.77 -22.49 -14.49
C LYS A 62 -23.15 -23.68 -13.62
N GLU A 63 -22.20 -24.20 -12.84
CA GLU A 63 -22.44 -25.25 -11.86
C GLU A 63 -23.22 -24.72 -10.64
N GLY A 64 -23.30 -23.40 -10.46
CA GLY A 64 -23.97 -22.76 -9.33
C GLY A 64 -23.23 -22.94 -8.00
N GLU A 65 -22.00 -23.45 -8.06
CA GLU A 65 -21.16 -23.79 -6.91
C GLU A 65 -20.22 -22.65 -6.52
N GLY A 66 -20.08 -21.59 -7.32
CA GLY A 66 -19.19 -20.46 -7.06
C GLY A 66 -19.84 -19.11 -7.34
N LEU A 67 -19.84 -18.21 -6.34
CA LEU A 67 -20.12 -16.80 -6.55
C LEU A 67 -19.00 -16.19 -7.40
N THR A 68 -19.39 -15.51 -8.46
CA THR A 68 -18.51 -14.85 -9.43
C THR A 68 -18.96 -13.40 -9.64
N GLY A 69 -18.19 -12.64 -10.41
CA GLY A 69 -18.55 -11.25 -10.71
C GLY A 69 -18.60 -10.34 -9.48
N PRO A 70 -17.52 -10.23 -8.69
CA PRO A 70 -17.47 -9.21 -7.66
C PRO A 70 -17.60 -7.82 -8.30
N VAL A 71 -18.43 -6.99 -7.68
CA VAL A 71 -18.47 -5.56 -7.87
C VAL A 71 -17.89 -4.93 -6.61
N LEU A 72 -16.77 -4.24 -6.79
CA LEU A 72 -16.12 -3.47 -5.73
C LEU A 72 -16.61 -2.03 -5.82
N GLN A 73 -17.03 -1.45 -4.71
CA GLN A 73 -17.36 -0.04 -4.62
C GLN A 73 -16.58 0.62 -3.50
N LEU A 74 -16.08 1.82 -3.74
CA LEU A 74 -15.24 2.58 -2.83
C LEU A 74 -15.91 3.93 -2.57
N ALA A 75 -16.26 4.23 -1.33
CA ALA A 75 -16.97 5.47 -0.98
C ALA A 75 -16.16 6.71 -1.38
N ASP A 76 -14.86 6.63 -1.11
CA ASP A 76 -13.92 7.74 -1.24
C ASP A 76 -13.34 7.89 -2.65
N ILE A 77 -13.72 7.03 -3.59
CA ILE A 77 -13.30 7.12 -4.99
C ILE A 77 -14.54 7.33 -5.84
N SER A 78 -14.61 8.48 -6.53
CA SER A 78 -15.69 8.77 -7.48
C SER A 78 -17.12 8.51 -6.93
N ASN A 79 -17.32 8.67 -5.60
CA ASN A 79 -18.59 8.53 -4.87
C ASN A 79 -19.27 7.16 -5.10
N TRP A 80 -18.68 6.09 -4.55
CA TRP A 80 -19.16 4.71 -4.69
C TRP A 80 -19.14 4.19 -6.14
N VAL A 81 -18.11 4.54 -6.90
CA VAL A 81 -17.91 4.02 -8.25
C VAL A 81 -17.96 2.48 -8.25
N GLU A 82 -18.70 1.92 -9.19
CA GLU A 82 -18.78 0.47 -9.39
C GLU A 82 -17.63 -0.01 -10.25
N LEU A 83 -16.78 -0.85 -9.66
CA LEU A 83 -15.70 -1.52 -10.35
C LEU A 83 -16.14 -2.96 -10.64
N PRO A 84 -16.52 -3.29 -11.89
CA PRO A 84 -16.87 -4.65 -12.27
C PRO A 84 -15.60 -5.51 -12.37
N VAL A 85 -15.19 -6.09 -11.24
CA VAL A 85 -13.86 -6.70 -11.04
C VAL A 85 -13.56 -7.77 -12.09
N THR A 86 -14.52 -8.65 -12.38
CA THR A 86 -14.37 -9.71 -13.40
C THR A 86 -14.17 -9.15 -14.80
N ALA A 87 -14.88 -8.07 -15.17
CA ALA A 87 -14.75 -7.46 -16.49
C ALA A 87 -13.38 -6.79 -16.65
N LEU A 88 -12.98 -5.99 -15.65
CA LEU A 88 -11.67 -5.33 -15.61
C LEU A 88 -10.51 -6.34 -15.61
N ALA A 89 -10.64 -7.45 -14.88
CA ALA A 89 -9.66 -8.52 -14.88
C ALA A 89 -9.55 -9.21 -16.25
N SER A 90 -10.69 -9.44 -16.93
CA SER A 90 -10.70 -10.02 -18.28
C SER A 90 -10.05 -9.11 -19.32
N GLU A 91 -10.26 -7.79 -19.23
CA GLU A 91 -9.60 -6.82 -20.12
C GLU A 91 -8.08 -6.84 -19.94
N ARG A 92 -7.61 -6.92 -18.69
CA ARG A 92 -6.17 -7.04 -18.38
C ARG A 92 -5.58 -8.32 -18.98
N ASP A 93 -6.27 -9.44 -18.88
CA ASP A 93 -5.80 -10.71 -19.47
C ASP A 93 -5.72 -10.63 -21.00
N LYS A 94 -6.72 -10.02 -21.65
CA LYS A 94 -6.69 -9.78 -23.11
C LYS A 94 -5.47 -8.96 -23.51
N PHE A 95 -5.13 -7.92 -22.75
CA PHE A 95 -3.92 -7.15 -22.96
C PHE A 95 -2.64 -8.00 -22.81
N HIS A 96 -2.53 -8.80 -21.74
CA HIS A 96 -1.38 -9.68 -21.55
C HIS A 96 -1.26 -10.72 -22.65
N TYR A 97 -2.37 -11.31 -23.10
CA TYR A 97 -2.41 -12.25 -24.20
C TYR A 97 -1.99 -11.58 -25.52
N CYS A 98 -2.51 -10.39 -25.82
CA CYS A 98 -2.12 -9.59 -26.98
C CYS A 98 -0.61 -9.31 -26.98
N LYS A 99 -0.06 -8.88 -25.84
CA LYS A 99 1.37 -8.60 -25.69
C LYS A 99 2.24 -9.85 -25.86
N ALA A 100 1.78 -11.00 -25.35
CA ALA A 100 2.50 -12.27 -25.49
C ALA A 100 2.54 -12.79 -26.95
N HIS A 101 1.61 -12.34 -27.80
CA HIS A 101 1.49 -12.77 -29.20
C HIS A 101 1.90 -11.68 -30.19
N ASN A 102 2.87 -10.83 -29.85
CA ASN A 102 3.41 -9.76 -30.70
C ASN A 102 2.35 -8.77 -31.21
N GLY A 103 1.24 -8.59 -30.48
CA GLY A 103 0.16 -7.69 -30.87
C GLY A 103 0.65 -6.24 -30.97
N VAL A 104 0.55 -5.66 -32.16
CA VAL A 104 0.75 -4.22 -32.38
C VAL A 104 -0.54 -3.51 -31.98
N GLY A 105 -0.44 -2.48 -31.14
CA GLY A 105 -1.60 -1.67 -30.72
C GLY A 105 -2.43 -2.26 -29.58
N CYS A 106 -1.85 -3.12 -28.73
CA CYS A 106 -2.54 -3.52 -27.49
C CYS A 106 -2.84 -2.26 -26.66
N GLU A 107 -4.12 -1.93 -26.49
CA GLU A 107 -4.55 -0.76 -25.72
C GLU A 107 -4.00 -0.86 -24.30
N LYS A 108 -3.20 0.13 -23.91
CA LYS A 108 -2.55 0.16 -22.61
C LYS A 108 -3.41 1.00 -21.67
N ASP A 109 -4.20 0.33 -20.85
CA ASP A 109 -4.88 1.00 -19.75
C ASP A 109 -4.33 0.64 -18.37
N SER A 110 -4.64 1.50 -17.40
CA SER A 110 -4.33 1.34 -15.99
C SER A 110 -5.23 0.25 -15.41
N TYR A 111 -4.97 -1.00 -15.77
CA TYR A 111 -5.77 -2.13 -15.30
C TYR A 111 -5.70 -2.23 -13.78
N VAL A 112 -6.82 -1.91 -13.16
CA VAL A 112 -6.97 -1.85 -11.71
C VAL A 112 -7.09 -3.25 -11.12
N CYS A 113 -7.77 -4.16 -11.82
CA CYS A 113 -8.13 -5.48 -11.30
C CYS A 113 -7.52 -6.63 -12.13
N SER A 114 -7.37 -7.79 -11.50
CA SER A 114 -6.87 -9.01 -12.12
C SER A 114 -7.30 -10.25 -11.35
N TRP A 115 -7.28 -11.39 -12.03
CA TRP A 115 -7.41 -12.68 -11.38
C TRP A 115 -6.17 -12.99 -10.56
N ASP A 116 -6.35 -13.71 -9.47
CA ASP A 116 -5.21 -14.23 -8.71
C ASP A 116 -4.88 -15.64 -9.20
N TYR A 117 -3.74 -15.77 -9.88
CA TYR A 117 -3.19 -17.04 -10.40
C TYR A 117 -2.20 -17.70 -9.41
N SER A 118 -2.16 -17.27 -8.14
CA SER A 118 -1.18 -17.79 -7.16
C SER A 118 -1.37 -19.27 -6.78
N THR A 119 -2.49 -19.88 -7.15
CA THR A 119 -2.71 -21.32 -7.00
C THR A 119 -2.34 -22.06 -8.29
N ASN A 120 -1.77 -23.26 -8.17
CA ASN A 120 -1.50 -24.14 -9.31
C ASN A 120 -2.78 -24.53 -10.08
N ALA A 121 -3.94 -24.41 -9.43
CA ALA A 121 -5.24 -24.43 -10.08
C ALA A 121 -5.50 -23.04 -10.68
N GLY A 122 -5.79 -22.97 -11.98
CA GLY A 122 -6.17 -21.71 -12.63
C GLY A 122 -7.31 -20.99 -11.89
N PRO A 123 -7.57 -19.69 -12.14
CA PRO A 123 -8.55 -18.89 -11.37
C PRO A 123 -10.00 -19.38 -11.52
N PHE A 124 -10.24 -20.29 -12.47
CA PHE A 124 -11.51 -20.95 -12.74
C PHE A 124 -11.52 -22.43 -12.36
N GLU A 125 -10.39 -22.98 -11.93
CA GLU A 125 -10.27 -24.40 -11.59
C GLU A 125 -10.67 -24.65 -10.14
N GLY A 126 -11.50 -25.68 -9.94
CA GLY A 126 -12.06 -26.03 -8.63
C GLY A 126 -13.17 -25.08 -8.16
N ARG A 127 -13.38 -25.05 -6.84
CA ARG A 127 -14.50 -24.33 -6.20
C ARG A 127 -14.12 -22.99 -5.57
N THR A 128 -12.90 -22.53 -5.83
CA THR A 128 -12.39 -21.26 -5.32
C THR A 128 -12.24 -20.27 -6.46
N ARG A 129 -12.60 -19.02 -6.22
CA ARG A 129 -12.40 -17.91 -7.16
C ARG A 129 -11.69 -16.78 -6.42
N LYS A 130 -10.68 -16.19 -7.06
CA LYS A 130 -9.84 -15.17 -6.44
C LYS A 130 -9.58 -14.01 -7.39
N TRP A 131 -9.67 -12.81 -6.85
CA TRP A 131 -9.41 -11.56 -7.56
C TRP A 131 -8.58 -10.63 -6.69
N HIS A 132 -7.91 -9.69 -7.34
CA HIS A 132 -7.36 -8.54 -6.66
C HIS A 132 -7.56 -7.26 -7.46
N CYS A 133 -7.73 -6.14 -6.76
CA CYS A 133 -7.75 -4.80 -7.34
C CYS A 133 -6.76 -3.88 -6.62
N GLY A 134 -6.00 -3.10 -7.37
CA GLY A 134 -5.20 -1.99 -6.85
C GLY A 134 -6.09 -0.78 -6.62
N VAL A 135 -6.06 -0.18 -5.43
CA VAL A 135 -6.84 1.01 -5.11
C VAL A 135 -5.93 2.08 -4.53
N PRO A 136 -6.10 3.36 -4.88
CA PRO A 136 -5.37 4.43 -4.22
C PRO A 136 -5.69 4.47 -2.73
N LYS A 137 -4.74 4.95 -1.94
CA LYS A 137 -5.05 5.35 -0.56
C LYS A 137 -5.93 6.60 -0.60
N ARG A 138 -6.65 6.86 0.49
CA ARG A 138 -7.47 8.07 0.63
C ARG A 138 -6.66 9.31 0.22
N GLY A 139 -7.21 10.08 -0.71
CA GLY A 139 -6.64 11.29 -1.29
C GLY A 139 -5.43 11.13 -2.21
N GLN A 140 -5.01 9.90 -2.52
CA GLN A 140 -4.15 9.66 -3.67
C GLN A 140 -5.01 9.60 -4.94
N ASN A 141 -4.50 10.18 -6.03
CA ASN A 141 -5.10 10.04 -7.36
C ASN A 141 -4.44 8.89 -8.11
N PHE A 142 -5.24 8.12 -8.83
CA PHE A 142 -4.77 7.06 -9.72
C PHE A 142 -5.53 7.19 -11.03
N LYS A 143 -4.85 6.99 -12.17
CA LYS A 143 -5.45 7.18 -13.50
C LYS A 143 -6.75 6.34 -13.63
N GLY A 144 -7.89 7.02 -13.70
CA GLY A 144 -9.22 6.42 -13.81
C GLY A 144 -9.91 6.07 -12.48
N LEU A 145 -9.26 6.34 -11.34
CA LEU A 145 -9.77 6.16 -9.97
C LEU A 145 -9.27 7.29 -9.08
N ASP A 146 -9.76 8.49 -9.30
CA ASP A 146 -9.38 9.63 -8.47
C ASP A 146 -10.16 9.62 -7.15
N SER A 147 -9.46 9.88 -6.05
CA SER A 147 -10.05 10.00 -4.73
C SER A 147 -10.87 11.29 -4.66
N ASN A 148 -12.13 11.18 -4.26
CA ASN A 148 -13.03 12.31 -4.03
C ASN A 148 -12.85 12.95 -2.66
N VAL A 149 -12.15 12.27 -1.74
CA VAL A 149 -11.75 12.87 -0.47
C VAL A 149 -10.40 13.55 -0.62
N PRO A 150 -10.19 14.72 0.02
CA PRO A 150 -8.85 15.28 0.16
C PRO A 150 -7.92 14.26 0.82
N THR A 151 -6.64 14.29 0.49
CA THR A 151 -5.59 13.60 1.27
C THR A 151 -5.82 13.85 2.75
N PRO A 152 -5.79 12.82 3.62
CA PRO A 152 -6.00 12.98 5.04
C PRO A 152 -5.23 14.20 5.54
N LYS A 153 -5.95 15.27 5.87
CA LYS A 153 -5.38 16.52 6.35
C LYS A 153 -4.82 16.25 7.75
N GLY A 154 -3.59 15.78 7.80
CA GLY A 154 -2.77 15.67 9.01
C GLY A 154 -1.39 16.28 8.82
N TYR A 155 -1.11 16.88 7.65
CA TYR A 155 0.14 17.58 7.36
C TYR A 155 -0.09 18.72 6.37
N ALA A 156 0.74 19.75 6.44
CA ALA A 156 0.86 20.79 5.42
C ALA A 156 1.74 20.31 4.24
N PRO A 157 1.23 20.27 3.00
CA PRO A 157 2.00 19.87 1.82
C PRO A 157 3.05 20.94 1.48
N GLY A 158 4.14 20.54 0.82
CA GLY A 158 5.23 21.43 0.44
C GLY A 158 6.61 20.83 0.69
N GLN A 159 7.53 21.64 1.23
CA GLN A 159 8.84 21.17 1.68
C GLN A 159 8.76 20.67 3.10
N CYS A 160 8.76 19.35 3.26
CA CYS A 160 8.83 18.67 4.55
C CYS A 160 10.29 18.47 4.98
N GLY A 161 10.49 18.24 6.28
CA GLY A 161 11.78 17.93 6.87
C GLY A 161 11.78 16.56 7.54
N ILE A 162 12.90 15.85 7.49
CA ILE A 162 13.19 14.69 8.34
C ILE A 162 14.41 15.02 9.19
N HIS A 163 14.30 14.81 10.49
CA HIS A 163 15.43 14.85 11.42
C HIS A 163 15.72 13.42 11.88
N VAL A 164 16.96 13.00 11.77
CA VAL A 164 17.43 11.66 12.15
C VAL A 164 18.61 11.80 13.11
N THR A 165 18.50 11.14 14.26
CA THR A 165 19.62 10.90 15.14
C THR A 165 20.17 9.51 14.86
N GLN A 166 21.41 9.43 14.37
CA GLN A 166 22.11 8.17 14.19
C GLN A 166 23.08 7.95 15.34
N TYR A 167 22.92 6.84 16.05
CA TYR A 167 23.84 6.43 17.11
C TYR A 167 24.95 5.57 16.53
N GLN A 168 26.18 5.78 16.99
CA GLN A 168 27.33 4.93 16.68
C GLN A 168 27.07 3.49 17.13
N LYS A 169 27.74 2.54 16.49
CA LYS A 169 27.84 1.19 17.04
C LYS A 169 28.52 1.27 18.42
N PRO A 170 27.99 0.60 19.46
CA PRO A 170 28.69 0.50 20.72
C PRO A 170 30.02 -0.26 20.51
N ASP A 171 31.12 0.25 21.06
CA ASP A 171 32.40 -0.49 21.14
C ASP A 171 32.53 -1.09 22.56
N PRO A 172 32.78 -2.40 22.76
CA PRO A 172 32.98 -3.47 21.77
C PRO A 172 31.69 -4.30 21.56
N SER A 173 30.81 -3.90 20.65
CA SER A 173 29.57 -4.63 20.37
C SER A 173 29.44 -5.11 18.93
N LYS A 174 28.68 -6.20 18.77
CA LYS A 174 28.18 -6.77 17.50
C LYS A 174 26.86 -6.12 17.05
N ASP A 175 26.33 -5.19 17.84
CA ASP A 175 25.03 -4.56 17.59
C ASP A 175 25.10 -3.63 16.37
N GLN A 176 24.02 -3.63 15.60
CA GLN A 176 23.86 -2.76 14.43
C GLN A 176 23.56 -1.32 14.85
N TYR A 177 23.70 -0.37 13.92
CA TYR A 177 23.31 1.03 14.14
C TYR A 177 21.91 1.12 14.70
N SER A 178 21.69 2.10 15.58
CA SER A 178 20.35 2.49 15.96
C SER A 178 20.00 3.89 15.46
N LEU A 179 18.75 4.08 15.10
CA LEU A 179 18.18 5.28 14.54
C LEU A 179 17.02 5.77 15.40
N GLU A 180 16.95 7.08 15.59
CA GLU A 180 15.76 7.79 16.01
C GLU A 180 15.43 8.82 14.94
N ALA A 181 14.16 9.05 14.64
CA ALA A 181 13.77 10.05 13.67
C ALA A 181 12.42 10.70 13.97
N ARG A 182 12.24 11.90 13.42
CA ARG A 182 10.99 12.68 13.38
C ARG A 182 10.80 13.38 12.03
N ILE A 183 9.56 13.46 11.56
CA ILE A 183 9.16 14.14 10.32
C ILE A 183 8.38 15.40 10.67
N MET A 184 8.73 16.51 10.01
CA MET A 184 8.06 17.79 10.08
C MET A 184 7.37 18.11 8.76
N ASP A 185 6.17 18.69 8.83
CA ASP A 185 5.45 19.19 7.66
C ASP A 185 5.99 20.54 7.15
N ALA A 186 5.40 21.08 6.08
CA ALA A 186 5.81 22.37 5.52
C ALA A 186 5.59 23.57 6.46
N ASN A 187 4.73 23.41 7.48
CA ASN A 187 4.49 24.40 8.54
C ASN A 187 5.34 24.12 9.79
N GLN A 188 6.29 23.19 9.72
CA GLN A 188 7.15 22.77 10.84
C GLN A 188 6.41 22.05 11.98
N ASN A 189 5.22 21.51 11.73
CA ASN A 189 4.54 20.64 12.70
C ASN A 189 5.10 19.22 12.61
N GLU A 190 5.32 18.58 13.76
CA GLU A 190 5.69 17.17 13.77
C GLU A 190 4.51 16.29 13.33
N ILE A 191 4.74 15.47 12.31
CA ILE A 191 3.74 14.58 11.72
C ILE A 191 4.15 13.11 11.82
N GLY A 192 5.27 12.79 12.46
CA GLY A 192 5.67 11.42 12.70
C GLY A 192 6.96 11.33 13.49
N ASN A 193 7.10 10.30 14.32
CA ASN A 193 8.31 10.04 15.07
C ASN A 193 8.47 8.54 15.35
N SER A 194 9.66 8.17 15.82
CA SER A 194 10.02 6.82 16.28
C SER A 194 9.66 6.56 17.76
N GLY A 195 8.84 7.42 18.36
CA GLY A 195 8.42 7.34 19.77
C GLY A 195 9.53 7.63 20.77
N GLY A 196 10.60 8.33 20.36
CA GLY A 196 11.80 8.55 21.17
C GLY A 196 12.60 7.28 21.45
N LYS A 197 12.38 6.22 20.65
CA LYS A 197 13.05 4.93 20.83
C LYS A 197 14.15 4.76 19.79
N LYS A 198 15.27 4.20 20.25
CA LYS A 198 16.33 3.68 19.39
C LYS A 198 15.82 2.44 18.66
N VAL A 199 15.58 2.57 17.37
CA VAL A 199 15.20 1.46 16.47
C VAL A 199 16.47 0.96 15.79
N GLY A 200 16.52 -0.29 15.33
CA GLY A 200 17.69 -0.86 14.64
C GLY A 200 18.08 -0.13 13.34
N PRO A 201 18.86 -0.76 12.45
CA PRO A 201 19.43 -0.06 11.30
C PRO A 201 18.40 0.28 10.21
N VAL A 202 17.18 -0.26 10.29
CA VAL A 202 16.08 0.08 9.39
C VAL A 202 14.94 0.65 10.22
N LEU A 203 14.55 1.88 9.90
CA LEU A 203 13.44 2.58 10.51
C LEU A 203 12.39 2.92 9.45
N VAL A 204 11.15 2.48 9.68
CA VAL A 204 9.98 2.83 8.86
C VAL A 204 9.05 3.67 9.72
N LEU A 205 8.76 4.89 9.29
CA LEU A 205 7.88 5.81 10.02
C LEU A 205 6.45 5.75 9.48
N THR A 206 5.50 5.51 10.39
CA THR A 206 4.07 5.68 10.12
C THR A 206 3.70 7.14 10.39
N THR A 207 3.23 7.85 9.36
CA THR A 207 2.87 9.27 9.43
C THR A 207 1.54 9.51 8.70
N PRO A 208 0.90 10.68 8.85
CA PRO A 208 -0.20 11.12 7.98
C PRO A 208 0.17 11.30 6.51
N LEU A 209 1.45 11.18 6.14
CA LEU A 209 1.86 11.21 4.74
C LEU A 209 1.26 10.02 3.98
N PRO A 210 0.97 10.15 2.68
CA PRO A 210 0.35 9.09 1.90
C PRO A 210 1.22 7.83 1.74
N ASN A 211 2.54 7.96 1.82
CA ASN A 211 3.50 6.87 1.66
C ASN A 211 4.38 6.73 2.89
N THR A 212 4.88 5.52 3.15
CA THR A 212 5.85 5.29 4.23
C THR A 212 7.18 5.97 3.95
N PHE A 213 7.80 6.52 4.99
CA PHE A 213 9.18 7.02 4.93
C PHE A 213 10.12 5.95 5.51
N THR A 214 11.17 5.60 4.77
CA THR A 214 12.14 4.57 5.17
C THR A 214 13.53 5.18 5.34
N ILE A 215 14.22 4.78 6.40
CA ILE A 215 15.60 5.15 6.71
C ILE A 215 16.40 3.87 6.90
N THR A 216 17.52 3.74 6.19
CA THR A 216 18.39 2.57 6.29
C THR A 216 19.82 3.00 6.57
N ALA A 217 20.36 2.56 7.70
CA ALA A 217 21.77 2.62 8.03
C ALA A 217 22.52 1.51 7.28
N ARG A 218 23.62 1.90 6.63
CA ARG A 218 24.52 0.99 5.92
C ARG A 218 25.59 0.43 6.87
N ALA A 219 26.56 -0.33 6.35
CA ALA A 219 27.36 -1.25 7.15
C ALA A 219 28.47 -0.58 7.96
N VAL A 220 28.96 0.60 7.56
CA VAL A 220 30.16 1.25 8.13
C VAL A 220 29.85 2.68 8.60
N ASP A 221 30.59 3.20 9.59
CA ASP A 221 30.32 4.51 10.22
C ASP A 221 30.42 5.68 9.23
N ALA A 222 31.24 5.50 8.19
CA ALA A 222 31.43 6.45 7.10
C ALA A 222 30.30 6.41 6.07
N ASP A 223 29.46 5.37 6.06
CA ASP A 223 28.40 5.26 5.08
C ASP A 223 27.26 6.24 5.41
N SER A 224 26.73 6.85 4.36
CA SER A 224 25.53 7.67 4.44
C SER A 224 24.30 6.81 4.76
N LEU A 225 23.33 7.40 5.46
CA LEU A 225 22.00 6.80 5.54
C LEU A 225 21.35 6.85 4.16
N ARG A 226 20.61 5.81 3.79
CA ARG A 226 19.70 5.82 2.64
C ARG A 226 18.30 6.20 3.12
N LEU A 227 17.72 7.21 2.51
CA LEU A 227 16.40 7.74 2.77
C LEU A 227 15.49 7.37 1.60
N GLY A 228 14.21 7.10 1.87
CA GLY A 228 13.25 6.72 0.85
C GLY A 228 11.85 7.24 1.15
N TYR A 229 11.23 7.88 0.15
CA TYR A 229 9.85 8.36 0.21
C TYR A 229 9.23 8.38 -1.20
N ASP A 230 7.98 7.94 -1.34
CA ASP A 230 7.23 7.93 -2.61
C ASP A 230 7.98 7.24 -3.77
N GLY A 231 8.70 6.15 -3.45
CA GLY A 231 9.49 5.38 -4.43
C GLY A 231 10.78 6.07 -4.90
N VAL A 232 11.10 7.26 -4.38
CA VAL A 232 12.37 7.95 -4.61
C VAL A 232 13.29 7.67 -3.43
N GLU A 233 14.55 7.36 -3.73
CA GLU A 233 15.58 7.12 -2.73
C GLU A 233 16.76 8.06 -2.95
N TRP A 234 17.36 8.52 -1.86
CA TRP A 234 18.54 9.37 -1.88
C TRP A 234 19.42 9.11 -0.66
N ASP A 235 20.68 9.48 -0.77
CA ASP A 235 21.63 9.38 0.34
C ASP A 235 21.58 10.64 1.21
N ALA A 236 21.81 10.48 2.51
CA ALA A 236 21.87 11.59 3.47
C ALA A 236 23.02 12.58 3.21
N VAL A 237 23.88 12.32 2.22
CA VAL A 237 24.90 13.28 1.74
C VAL A 237 24.44 14.08 0.53
N ALA A 238 23.19 13.89 0.08
CA ALA A 238 22.61 14.67 -1.01
C ALA A 238 22.51 16.17 -0.63
N PRO A 239 22.46 17.08 -1.61
CA PRO A 239 22.38 18.52 -1.36
C PRO A 239 21.17 18.97 -0.53
N ALA A 240 20.12 18.16 -0.47
CA ALA A 240 18.94 18.42 0.34
C ALA A 240 19.14 18.07 1.83
N CYS A 241 20.33 17.61 2.22
CA CYS A 241 20.64 17.13 3.56
C CYS A 241 21.81 17.90 4.19
N SER A 242 21.74 18.02 5.51
CA SER A 242 22.81 18.48 6.40
C SER A 242 23.18 17.34 7.34
N VAL A 243 24.46 16.97 7.38
CA VAL A 243 24.97 15.86 8.21
C VAL A 243 25.97 16.41 9.21
N GLY A 244 25.66 16.25 10.50
CA GLY A 244 26.57 16.56 11.59
C GLY A 244 27.70 15.53 11.74
N ALA A 245 28.76 15.96 12.42
CA ALA A 245 29.77 15.03 12.90
C ALA A 245 29.22 14.16 14.03
N TYR A 246 29.89 13.04 14.30
CA TYR A 246 29.60 12.29 15.51
C TYR A 246 30.12 13.05 16.73
N ASP A 247 29.23 13.31 17.67
CA ASP A 247 29.50 13.89 18.98
C ASP A 247 28.82 13.04 20.06
N ASN A 248 29.58 12.67 21.09
CA ASN A 248 29.11 11.83 22.20
C ASN A 248 28.37 10.54 21.75
N GLY A 249 28.88 9.87 20.71
CA GLY A 249 28.33 8.60 20.22
C GLY A 249 27.08 8.72 19.33
N LYS A 250 26.72 9.93 18.88
CA LYS A 250 25.61 10.13 17.93
C LYS A 250 25.91 11.27 16.94
N ARG A 251 25.22 11.30 15.80
CA ARG A 251 25.21 12.44 14.88
C ARG A 251 23.78 12.79 14.49
N GLU A 252 23.56 14.08 14.24
CA GLU A 252 22.27 14.60 13.79
C GLU A 252 22.30 14.80 12.27
N ILE A 253 21.19 14.46 11.61
CA ILE A 253 21.03 14.54 10.16
C ILE A 253 19.67 15.18 9.89
N ASP A 254 19.65 16.24 9.10
CA ASP A 254 18.44 16.94 8.68
C ASP A 254 18.34 16.92 7.16
N CYS A 255 17.22 16.44 6.60
CA CYS A 255 16.99 16.45 5.16
C CYS A 255 15.64 17.06 4.80
N GLY A 256 15.60 17.78 3.68
CA GLY A 256 14.37 18.24 3.05
C GLY A 256 13.85 17.26 2.01
N PHE A 257 12.52 17.15 1.89
CA PHE A 257 11.87 16.38 0.83
C PHE A 257 10.49 16.96 0.49
N ALA A 258 10.02 16.71 -0.73
CA ALA A 258 8.68 17.13 -1.14
C ALA A 258 7.62 16.18 -0.58
N CYS A 259 6.72 16.71 0.26
CA CYS A 259 5.52 16.01 0.69
C CYS A 259 4.32 16.53 -0.11
N LYS A 260 3.69 15.63 -0.85
CA LYS A 260 2.54 15.89 -1.73
C LYS A 260 1.37 15.05 -1.26
#